data_AF-A0A2G4GGM5-F1
#
_entry.id   AF-A0A2G4GGM5-F1
#
_cell.length_a   1.000
_cell.length_b   1.000
_cell.length_c   1.000
_cell.angle_alpha   90.00
_cell.angle_beta   90.00
_cell.angle_gamma   90.00
#
_symmetry.space_group_name_H-M   'P 1'
#
loop_
_entity.id
_entity.type
_entity.pdbx_description
1 polymer ?
#
loop_
_entity_poly.entity_id
_entity_poly.type
_entity_poly.pdbx_seq_one_letter_code
_entity_poly.pdbx_strand_id
1 'polypeptide(L)' 'MARQCTRQGCVHSATVTLTYQYARSSVWLDDLSPERDPHSYDL' A
#
# COMPACT_ATOMS: atom_id res chain seq x y z
N MET A 1 6.73 13.73 -7.39
CA MET A 1 7.53 12.92 -6.44
C MET A 1 6.85 11.56 -6.30
N ALA A 2 7.57 10.45 -6.39
CA ALA A 2 6.98 9.12 -6.24
C ALA A 2 6.81 8.77 -4.75
N ARG A 3 5.72 8.10 -4.39
CA ARG A 3 5.48 7.61 -3.02
C ARG A 3 6.48 6.50 -2.70
N GLN A 4 7.03 6.46 -1.50
CA GLN A 4 7.90 5.38 -1.05
C GLN A 4 7.08 4.22 -0.48
N CYS A 5 7.62 3.02 -0.63
CA CYS A 5 7.10 1.83 0.01
C CYS A 5 7.07 2.01 1.55
N THR A 6 5.96 1.63 2.17
CA THR A 6 5.70 1.74 3.61
C THR A 6 6.41 0.66 4.43
N ARG A 7 6.89 -0.42 3.80
CA ARG A 7 7.64 -1.47 4.47
C ARG A 7 8.93 -0.91 5.05
N GLN A 8 9.15 -1.13 6.34
CA GLN A 8 10.36 -0.68 7.04
C GLN A 8 11.63 -1.18 6.32
N GLY A 9 12.55 -0.25 6.04
CA GLY A 9 13.79 -0.54 5.32
C GLY A 9 13.64 -0.67 3.80
N CYS A 10 12.44 -0.49 3.23
CA CYS A 10 12.29 -0.48 1.79
C CYS A 10 12.79 0.84 1.20
N VAL A 11 13.63 0.74 0.18
CA VAL A 11 14.21 1.90 -0.53
C VAL A 11 13.57 2.13 -1.90
N HIS A 12 12.56 1.34 -2.25
CA HIS A 12 11.88 1.40 -3.54
C HIS A 12 10.68 2.36 -3.51
N SER A 13 10.36 2.90 -4.68
CA SER A 13 9.08 3.59 -4.88
C SER A 13 7.94 2.58 -4.88
N ALA A 14 6.82 2.97 -4.30
CA ALA A 14 5.62 2.16 -4.31
C ALA A 14 5.03 2.08 -5.71
N THR A 15 4.50 0.92 -6.04
CA THR A 15 3.89 0.58 -7.33
C THR A 15 2.48 0.04 -7.16
N VAL A 16 2.14 -0.45 -5.97
CA VAL A 16 0.82 -1.00 -5.65
C VAL A 16 0.35 -0.52 -4.29
N THR A 17 -0.95 -0.60 -4.06
CA THR A 17 -1.56 -0.36 -2.75
C THR A 17 -2.08 -1.67 -2.17
N LEU A 18 -1.69 -1.95 -0.93
CA LEU A 18 -2.19 -3.06 -0.12
C LEU A 18 -3.30 -2.58 0.81
N THR A 19 -4.45 -3.25 0.75
CA THR A 19 -5.58 -3.02 1.66
C THR A 19 -5.91 -4.29 2.42
N TYR A 20 -5.97 -4.21 3.75
CA TYR A 20 -6.31 -5.33 4.61
C TYR A 20 -7.80 -5.26 5.00
N GLN A 21 -8.56 -6.28 4.62
CA GLN A 21 -9.96 -6.43 5.02
C GLN A 21 -10.01 -7.30 6.28
N TYR A 22 -10.22 -6.64 7.42
CA TYR A 22 -10.13 -7.29 8.74
C TYR A 22 -11.20 -8.36 8.97
N ALA A 23 -12.44 -8.12 8.54
CA ALA A 23 -13.56 -9.02 8.82
C ALA A 23 -13.41 -10.42 8.20
N ARG A 24 -12.62 -10.56 7.12
CA ARG A 24 -12.36 -11.80 6.39
C ARG A 24 -10.87 -12.17 6.40
N SER A 25 -10.07 -11.46 7.18
CA SER A 25 -8.60 -11.63 7.24
C SER A 25 -7.97 -11.72 5.84
N SER A 26 -8.44 -10.87 4.93
CA SER A 26 -8.08 -10.93 3.50
C SER A 26 -7.26 -9.72 3.09
N VAL A 27 -6.41 -9.90 2.09
CA VAL A 27 -5.54 -8.83 1.56
C VAL A 27 -5.85 -8.62 0.09
N TRP A 28 -5.95 -7.35 -0.30
CA TRP A 28 -6.05 -6.92 -1.70
C TRP A 28 -4.81 -6.14 -2.09
N LEU A 29 -4.30 -6.43 -3.28
CA LEU A 29 -3.25 -5.69 -3.94
C LEU A 29 -3.83 -5.17 -5.25
N ASP A 30 -3.74 -3.86 -5.44
CA ASP A 30 -4.22 -3.17 -6.64
C ASP A 30 -3.19 -2.13 -7.09
N ASP A 31 -3.45 -1.47 -8.22
CA ASP A 31 -2.58 -0.38 -8.69
C ASP A 31 -2.41 0.68 -7.59
N LEU A 32 -1.29 1.40 -7.60
CA LEU A 32 -1.03 2.45 -6.62
C LEU A 32 -2.16 3.49 -6.65
N SER A 33 -2.89 3.59 -5.54
CA SER A 33 -3.99 4.54 -5.41
C SER A 33 -3.50 5.97 -5.67
N PRO A 34 -4.27 6.77 -6.44
CA PRO A 34 -3.89 8.15 -6.72
C PRO A 34 -3.79 9.01 -5.46
N GLU A 35 -4.58 8.69 -4.43
CA GLU A 35 -4.58 9.40 -3.14
C GLU A 35 -4.08 8.51 -2.00
N ARG A 36 -3.53 9.13 -0.95
CA ARG A 36 -3.07 8.42 0.25
C ARG A 36 -4.23 8.11 1.19
N ASP A 37 -4.53 6.83 1.35
CA ASP A 37 -5.50 6.35 2.32
C ASP A 37 -4.80 5.89 3.63
N PRO A 38 -5.21 6.38 4.81
CA PRO A 38 -4.60 6.04 6.10
C PRO A 38 -4.67 4.56 6.50
N HIS A 39 -5.63 3.81 5.94
CA HIS A 39 -5.86 2.39 6.22
C HIS A 39 -5.25 1.46 5.16
N SER A 40 -4.51 2.04 4.21
CA SER A 40 -3.80 1.31 3.16
C SER A 40 -2.28 1.41 3.32
N TYR A 41 -1.57 0.47 2.70
CA TYR A 41 -0.11 0.42 2.71
C TYR A 41 0.40 0.52 1.28
N ASP A 42 1.28 1.49 1.01
CA ASP A 42 1.94 1.60 -0.29
C ASP A 42 3.10 0.59 -0.34
N LEU A 43 3.17 -0.26 -1.37
CA LEU A 43 4.22 -1.26 -1.53
C LEU A 43 5.05 -1.05 -2.80
#